data_AF-A0AAV2Z592-F1
#
_entry.id   AF-A0AAV2Z592-F1
#
_cell.length_a   1.000
_cell.length_b   1.000
_cell.length_c   1.000
_cell.angle_alpha   90.00
_cell.angle_beta   90.00
_cell.angle_gamma   90.00
#
_symmetry.space_group_name_H-M   'P 1'
#
loop_
_entity.id
_entity.type
_entity.pdbx_description
1 polymer ?
#
loop_
_entity_poly.entity_id
_entity_poly.type
_entity_poly.pdbx_seq_one_letter_code
_entity_poly.pdbx_strand_id
1 'polypeptide(L)'
;MVRARVFTFPSDPREQNSYVVGTMEGGTLPIIGTIKVEDEELQTITFAQMRPRIELKEDGGMVRRSLMFQEVLAIIAASPNPHRWPRSSFQTYWFGYFSDEEATIPNVIAAADENSPISQFLNMTTSKQTGDLVLIPQTQLGPVCEKCCQGCSVCPPIVVDASARRHSRVV
;
A
#
# COMPACT_ATOMS: atom_id res chain seq x y z
N MET A 1 -16.49 -11.61 4.23
CA MET A 1 -16.06 -10.24 3.79
C MET A 1 -14.62 -10.00 4.20
N VAL A 2 -13.81 -9.37 3.35
CA VAL A 2 -12.40 -9.02 3.63
C VAL A 2 -12.31 -7.51 3.83
N ARG A 3 -11.67 -7.04 4.91
CA ARG A 3 -11.49 -5.60 5.16
C ARG A 3 -10.14 -5.16 4.61
N ALA A 4 -10.12 -4.03 3.91
CA ALA A 4 -8.91 -3.48 3.30
C ALA A 4 -8.45 -2.23 4.04
N ARG A 5 -7.14 -2.14 4.29
CA ARG A 5 -6.47 -0.99 4.91
C ARG A 5 -5.25 -0.60 4.12
N VAL A 6 -4.82 0.66 4.20
CA VAL A 6 -3.53 1.08 3.67
C VAL A 6 -2.55 1.25 4.83
N PHE A 7 -1.32 0.78 4.66
CA PHE A 7 -0.24 1.03 5.60
C PHE A 7 0.67 2.13 5.07
N THR A 8 0.99 3.11 5.91
CA THR A 8 1.98 4.14 5.62
C THR A 8 2.83 4.35 6.85
N PHE A 9 4.13 4.61 6.73
CA PHE A 9 4.88 4.97 7.93
C PHE A 9 4.47 6.36 8.43
N PRO A 10 4.51 6.61 9.75
CA PRO A 10 4.36 7.95 10.30
C PRO A 10 5.41 8.89 9.71
N SER A 11 4.98 10.11 9.42
CA SER A 11 5.84 11.22 9.03
C SER A 11 5.59 12.42 9.92
N ASP A 12 6.65 13.20 10.13
CA ASP A 12 6.51 14.49 10.80
C ASP A 12 5.61 15.40 9.93
N PRO A 13 4.51 15.95 10.48
CA PRO A 13 3.67 16.93 9.79
C PRO A 13 4.46 18.13 9.23
N ARG A 14 5.64 18.42 9.80
CA ARG A 14 6.55 19.50 9.34
C ARG A 14 7.26 19.16 8.03
N GLU A 15 7.47 17.88 7.73
CA GLU A 15 8.07 17.42 6.47
C GLU A 15 7.05 17.33 5.33
N GLN A 16 5.76 17.26 5.67
CA GLN A 16 4.65 17.21 4.71
C GLN A 16 4.00 18.58 4.56
N ASN A 17 4.58 19.45 3.70
CA ASN A 17 4.01 20.72 3.23
C ASN A 17 3.34 21.58 4.33
N SER A 18 4.03 22.64 4.77
CA SER A 18 3.69 23.55 5.90
C SER A 18 2.27 24.17 5.97
N TYR A 19 1.38 23.88 5.03
CA TYR A 19 0.00 24.39 4.97
C TYR A 19 -1.08 23.30 5.12
N VAL A 20 -0.72 22.01 5.05
CA VAL A 20 -1.67 20.92 5.27
C VAL A 20 -1.67 20.57 6.75
N VAL A 21 -2.56 21.20 7.51
CA VAL A 21 -2.85 20.85 8.91
C VAL A 21 -3.74 19.61 8.93
N GLY A 22 -3.22 18.50 8.40
CA GLY A 22 -3.82 17.18 8.47
C GLY A 22 -2.85 16.28 9.21
N THR A 23 -3.21 15.85 10.41
CA THR A 23 -2.51 14.79 11.13
C THR A 23 -2.60 13.51 10.31
N MET A 24 -1.68 13.27 9.38
CA MET A 24 -1.49 11.90 8.89
C MET A 24 -0.80 11.12 10.00
N GLU A 25 -1.63 10.59 10.90
CA GLU A 25 -1.27 9.50 11.78
C GLU A 25 -0.83 8.35 10.88
N GLY A 26 0.48 8.10 10.78
CA GLY A 26 0.95 6.90 10.10
C GLY A 26 0.69 5.65 10.92
N GLY A 27 1.17 4.53 10.39
CA GLY A 27 0.81 3.18 10.82
C GLY A 27 -0.27 2.59 9.92
N THR A 28 -1.04 1.68 10.49
CA THR A 28 -2.18 1.07 9.80
C THR A 28 -3.37 2.02 9.81
N LEU A 29 -3.74 2.53 8.65
CA LEU A 29 -4.87 3.45 8.52
C LEU A 29 -6.21 2.76 8.85
N PRO A 30 -7.29 3.53 9.09
CA PRO A 30 -8.64 3.00 9.19
C PRO A 30 -9.03 2.14 7.97
N ILE A 31 -10.09 1.34 8.13
CA ILE A 31 -10.62 0.50 7.04
C ILE A 31 -11.13 1.40 5.92
N ILE A 32 -10.51 1.28 4.74
CA ILE A 32 -10.84 2.07 3.54
C ILE A 32 -12.00 1.41 2.78
N GLY A 33 -12.21 0.12 2.99
CA GLY A 33 -13.44 -0.52 2.55
C GLY A 33 -13.48 -2.01 2.84
N THR A 34 -14.59 -2.61 2.42
CA THR A 34 -14.83 -4.04 2.57
C THR A 34 -15.08 -4.66 1.19
N ILE A 35 -14.44 -5.79 0.97
CA ILE A 35 -14.54 -6.57 -0.26
C ILE A 35 -15.45 -7.74 0.06
N LYS A 36 -16.55 -7.84 -0.69
CA LYS A 36 -17.45 -8.97 -0.59
C LYS A 36 -16.80 -10.18 -1.25
N VAL A 37 -16.72 -11.24 -0.49
CA VAL A 37 -16.24 -12.55 -0.90
C VAL A 37 -17.23 -13.54 -0.31
N GLU A 38 -17.77 -14.40 -1.15
CA GLU A 38 -18.72 -15.44 -0.77
C GLU A 38 -18.02 -16.50 0.09
N ASP A 39 -18.75 -17.14 1.00
CA ASP A 39 -18.14 -18.04 1.99
C ASP A 39 -17.44 -19.25 1.34
N GLU A 40 -17.99 -19.75 0.22
CA GLU A 40 -17.40 -20.84 -0.57
C GLU A 40 -16.09 -20.43 -1.26
N GLU A 41 -15.92 -19.14 -1.55
CA GLU A 41 -14.77 -18.57 -2.25
C GLU A 41 -13.66 -18.13 -1.28
N LEU A 42 -13.97 -17.88 0.00
CA LEU A 42 -13.01 -17.39 1.00
C LEU A 42 -11.75 -18.25 1.14
N GLN A 43 -11.86 -19.56 0.87
CA GLN A 43 -10.74 -20.50 1.02
C GLN A 43 -9.87 -20.63 -0.23
N THR A 44 -10.34 -20.16 -1.39
CA THR A 44 -9.69 -20.39 -2.69
C THR A 44 -9.30 -19.10 -3.38
N ILE A 45 -9.94 -17.96 -3.04
CA ILE A 45 -9.63 -16.67 -3.64
C ILE A 45 -8.19 -16.27 -3.38
N THR A 46 -7.53 -15.82 -4.44
CA THR A 46 -6.11 -15.43 -4.42
C THR A 46 -5.95 -13.91 -4.35
N PHE A 47 -4.76 -13.44 -3.98
CA PHE A 47 -4.47 -12.00 -4.02
C PHE A 47 -4.57 -11.41 -5.43
N ALA A 48 -4.15 -12.17 -6.45
CA ALA A 48 -4.28 -11.79 -7.85
C ALA A 48 -5.75 -11.54 -8.25
N GLN A 49 -6.69 -12.33 -7.72
CA GLN A 49 -8.13 -12.15 -7.93
C GLN A 49 -8.72 -11.01 -7.10
N MET A 50 -8.12 -10.68 -5.95
CA MET A 50 -8.55 -9.56 -5.11
C MET A 50 -8.21 -8.20 -5.72
N ARG A 51 -7.10 -8.10 -6.45
CA ARG A 51 -6.64 -6.86 -7.11
C ARG A 51 -7.72 -6.19 -7.98
N PRO A 52 -8.33 -6.86 -8.99
CA PRO A 52 -9.39 -6.24 -9.78
C PRO A 52 -10.64 -5.89 -8.96
N ARG A 53 -10.96 -6.61 -7.88
CA ARG A 53 -12.09 -6.29 -6.99
C ARG A 53 -11.87 -5.01 -6.18
N ILE A 54 -10.61 -4.68 -5.92
CA ILE A 54 -10.20 -3.42 -5.29
C ILE A 54 -10.17 -2.33 -6.34
N GLU A 55 -9.51 -2.55 -7.46
CA GLU A 55 -9.18 -1.50 -8.43
C GLU A 55 -10.36 -1.06 -9.28
N LEU A 56 -11.27 -1.98 -9.60
CA LEU A 56 -12.29 -1.81 -10.62
C LEU A 56 -13.70 -1.93 -10.04
N LYS A 57 -14.64 -1.24 -10.69
CA LYS A 57 -16.07 -1.38 -10.48
C LYS A 57 -16.76 -1.40 -11.84
N GLU A 58 -17.65 -2.36 -12.04
CA GLU A 58 -18.56 -2.38 -13.17
C GLU A 58 -19.83 -1.58 -12.82
N ASP A 59 -20.23 -0.66 -13.69
CA ASP A 59 -21.50 0.06 -13.58
C ASP A 59 -22.11 0.24 -14.97
N GLY A 60 -23.29 -0.32 -15.17
CA GLY A 60 -24.01 -0.23 -16.45
C GLY A 60 -23.23 -0.75 -17.66
N GLY A 61 -22.41 -1.78 -17.50
CA GLY A 61 -21.55 -2.34 -18.56
C GLY A 61 -20.28 -1.54 -18.85
N MET A 62 -19.99 -0.50 -18.06
CA MET A 62 -18.73 0.23 -18.13
C MET A 62 -17.82 -0.15 -16.95
N VAL A 63 -16.60 -0.57 -17.27
CA VAL A 63 -15.55 -0.81 -16.26
C VAL A 63 -14.84 0.51 -15.97
N ARG A 64 -14.82 0.91 -14.69
CA ARG A 64 -14.16 2.12 -14.21
C ARG A 64 -13.42 1.87 -12.92
N ARG A 65 -12.57 2.81 -12.52
CA ARG A 65 -11.86 2.76 -11.24
C ARG A 65 -12.85 2.78 -10.08
N SER A 66 -12.66 1.91 -9.09
CA SER A 66 -13.48 1.90 -7.88
C SER A 66 -13.21 3.13 -7.00
N LEU A 67 -14.18 3.53 -6.17
CA LEU A 67 -13.98 4.60 -5.18
C LEU A 67 -12.93 4.21 -4.14
N MET A 68 -12.93 2.94 -3.69
CA MET A 68 -11.93 2.40 -2.77
C MET A 68 -10.52 2.60 -3.32
N PHE A 69 -10.29 2.29 -4.60
CA PHE A 69 -8.97 2.45 -5.18
C PHE A 69 -8.61 3.91 -5.47
N GLN A 70 -9.58 4.79 -5.75
CA GLN A 70 -9.33 6.22 -5.81
C GLN A 70 -8.84 6.77 -4.46
N GLU A 71 -9.41 6.31 -3.35
CA GLU A 71 -8.98 6.68 -2.01
C GLU A 71 -7.57 6.12 -1.69
N VAL A 72 -7.31 4.86 -2.04
CA VAL A 72 -5.97 4.26 -1.94
C VAL A 72 -4.94 5.11 -2.70
N LEU A 73 -5.22 5.51 -3.94
CA LEU A 73 -4.31 6.36 -4.72
C LEU A 73 -4.10 7.74 -4.09
N ALA A 74 -5.15 8.35 -3.51
CA ALA A 74 -5.02 9.62 -2.80
C ALA A 74 -4.11 9.49 -1.57
N ILE A 75 -4.24 8.40 -0.81
CA ILE A 75 -3.35 8.10 0.33
C ILE A 75 -1.91 7.89 -0.16
N ILE A 76 -1.70 7.08 -1.19
CA ILE A 76 -0.36 6.87 -1.77
C ILE A 76 0.28 8.20 -2.19
N ALA A 77 -0.49 9.08 -2.83
CA ALA A 77 -0.01 10.38 -3.28
C ALA A 77 0.42 11.31 -2.13
N ALA A 78 -0.25 11.21 -0.99
CA ALA A 78 0.08 11.97 0.21
C ALA A 78 1.16 11.30 1.08
N SER A 79 1.40 10.01 0.90
CA SER A 79 2.27 9.20 1.75
C SER A 79 3.74 9.64 1.70
N PRO A 80 4.51 9.41 2.78
CA PRO A 80 5.95 9.61 2.77
C PRO A 80 6.65 8.77 1.70
N ASN A 81 7.80 9.24 1.22
CA ASN A 81 8.63 8.50 0.28
C ASN A 81 10.06 8.38 0.80
N PRO A 82 10.28 7.60 1.89
CA PRO A 82 11.59 7.47 2.55
C PRO A 82 12.67 6.98 1.58
N HIS A 83 12.30 6.17 0.59
CA HIS A 83 13.21 5.59 -0.39
C HIS A 83 13.33 6.40 -1.69
N ARG A 84 12.71 7.58 -1.78
CA ARG A 84 12.78 8.46 -2.97
C ARG A 84 12.44 7.75 -4.29
N TRP A 85 11.46 6.84 -4.27
CA TRP A 85 10.92 6.24 -5.48
C TRP A 85 10.47 7.32 -6.49
N PRO A 86 10.61 7.09 -7.80
CA PRO A 86 10.10 8.00 -8.82
C PRO A 86 8.58 8.15 -8.74
N ARG A 87 8.04 9.26 -9.26
CA ARG A 87 6.59 9.52 -9.25
C ARG A 87 5.75 8.45 -9.94
N SER A 88 6.31 7.71 -10.88
CA SER A 88 5.65 6.56 -11.51
C SER A 88 5.25 5.48 -10.51
N SER A 89 5.96 5.37 -9.37
CA SER A 89 5.66 4.43 -8.29
C SER A 89 4.50 4.85 -7.38
N PHE A 90 3.97 6.07 -7.54
CA PHE A 90 2.88 6.60 -6.70
C PHE A 90 1.49 6.10 -7.14
N GLN A 91 1.47 5.10 -8.03
CA GLN A 91 0.26 4.44 -8.51
C GLN A 91 0.29 2.93 -8.26
N THR A 92 1.33 2.43 -7.58
CA THR A 92 1.55 1.01 -7.36
C THR A 92 1.54 0.68 -5.87
N TYR A 93 0.98 -0.49 -5.55
CA TYR A 93 0.90 -1.01 -4.20
C TYR A 93 1.12 -2.52 -4.21
N TRP A 94 1.56 -3.03 -3.06
CA TRP A 94 1.73 -4.44 -2.76
C TRP A 94 0.71 -4.88 -1.73
N PHE A 95 0.37 -6.17 -1.76
CA PHE A 95 -0.41 -6.75 -0.68
C PHE A 95 0.48 -7.04 0.52
N GLY A 96 -0.12 -7.00 1.70
CA GLY A 96 0.52 -7.38 2.93
C GLY A 96 -0.46 -7.86 3.98
N TYR A 97 0.10 -8.31 5.09
CA TYR A 97 -0.63 -8.88 6.21
C TYR A 97 0.15 -8.68 7.51
N PHE A 98 -0.56 -8.70 8.64
CA PHE A 98 0.06 -8.75 9.96
C PHE A 98 0.17 -10.20 10.43
N SER A 99 1.36 -10.61 10.89
CA SER A 99 1.60 -11.96 11.44
C SER A 99 0.83 -12.21 12.74
N ASP A 100 0.67 -11.16 13.52
CA ASP A 100 0.08 -11.17 14.85
C ASP A 100 -0.57 -9.81 15.15
N GLU A 101 -1.25 -9.71 16.28
CA GLU A 101 -2.02 -8.52 16.64
C GLU A 101 -1.18 -7.38 17.20
N GLU A 102 0.08 -7.64 17.57
CA GLU A 102 0.99 -6.65 18.15
C GLU A 102 1.95 -6.09 17.10
N ALA A 103 2.08 -6.77 15.95
CA ALA A 103 2.88 -6.34 14.84
C ALA A 103 2.47 -4.93 14.36
N THR A 104 3.47 -4.05 14.27
CA THR A 104 3.32 -2.65 13.88
C THR A 104 3.68 -2.40 12.42
N ILE A 105 4.37 -3.35 11.78
CA ILE A 105 4.81 -3.29 10.38
C ILE A 105 4.28 -4.55 9.67
N PRO A 106 3.56 -4.42 8.56
CA PRO A 106 3.03 -5.56 7.84
C PRO A 106 4.13 -6.28 7.05
N ASN A 107 3.97 -7.59 6.91
CA ASN A 107 4.73 -8.41 5.97
C ASN A 107 4.17 -8.19 4.55
N VAL A 108 5.06 -8.19 3.57
CA VAL A 108 4.71 -8.04 2.15
C VAL A 108 4.43 -9.42 1.56
N ILE A 109 3.38 -9.54 0.76
CA ILE A 109 3.13 -10.71 -0.08
C ILE A 109 4.04 -10.60 -1.30
N ALA A 110 4.92 -11.58 -1.50
CA ALA A 110 5.80 -11.62 -2.66
C ALA A 110 4.99 -11.87 -3.94
N ALA A 111 5.51 -11.42 -5.09
CA ALA A 111 4.82 -11.58 -6.37
C ALA A 111 4.55 -13.06 -6.72
N ALA A 112 5.45 -13.96 -6.31
CA ALA A 112 5.28 -15.41 -6.49
C ALA A 112 4.08 -15.98 -5.71
N ASP A 113 3.71 -15.33 -4.60
CA ASP A 113 2.66 -15.77 -3.70
C ASP A 113 1.30 -15.12 -4.01
N GLU A 114 1.21 -14.21 -4.99
CA GLU A 114 -0.08 -13.58 -5.31
C GLU A 114 -1.13 -14.57 -5.85
N ASN A 115 -0.68 -15.72 -6.37
CA ASN A 115 -1.57 -16.81 -6.81
C ASN A 115 -1.95 -17.78 -5.68
N SER A 116 -1.44 -17.57 -4.47
CA SER A 116 -1.81 -18.36 -3.31
C SER A 116 -3.14 -17.83 -2.72
N PRO A 117 -3.97 -18.72 -2.14
CA PRO A 117 -5.19 -18.31 -1.45
C PRO A 117 -4.90 -17.32 -0.31
N ILE A 118 -5.74 -16.30 -0.17
CA ILE A 118 -5.58 -15.27 0.88
C ILE A 118 -5.67 -15.87 2.29
N SER A 119 -6.41 -16.97 2.45
CA SER A 119 -6.57 -17.70 3.72
C SER A 119 -5.28 -18.32 4.24
N GLN A 120 -4.24 -18.45 3.42
CA GLN A 120 -2.92 -18.90 3.86
C GLN A 120 -2.19 -17.84 4.69
N PHE A 121 -2.54 -16.56 4.53
CA PHE A 121 -1.84 -15.44 5.16
C PHE A 121 -2.75 -14.65 6.11
N LEU A 122 -4.04 -14.53 5.77
CA LEU A 122 -5.02 -13.80 6.56
C LEU A 122 -5.80 -14.75 7.47
N ASN A 123 -5.91 -14.39 8.74
CA ASN A 123 -6.81 -15.10 9.65
C ASN A 123 -8.26 -14.70 9.37
N MET A 124 -8.92 -15.47 8.51
CA MET A 124 -10.30 -15.21 8.06
C MET A 124 -11.36 -15.37 9.16
N THR A 125 -10.98 -15.88 10.34
CA THR A 125 -11.91 -16.10 11.47
C THR A 125 -11.90 -14.98 12.50
N THR A 126 -11.01 -14.00 12.37
CA THR A 126 -10.86 -12.91 13.34
C THR A 126 -11.35 -11.57 12.78
N SER A 127 -11.81 -10.71 13.67
CA SER A 127 -12.15 -9.31 13.39
C SER A 127 -11.00 -8.35 13.75
N LYS A 128 -9.80 -8.87 13.95
CA LYS A 128 -8.59 -8.11 14.30
C LYS A 128 -7.68 -7.90 13.08
N GLN A 129 -6.55 -7.21 13.25
CA GLN A 129 -5.70 -6.81 12.12
C GLN A 129 -5.07 -7.98 11.34
N THR A 130 -4.93 -9.14 11.97
CA THR A 130 -4.46 -10.37 11.30
C THR A 130 -5.45 -10.93 10.28
N GLY A 131 -6.71 -10.50 10.30
CA GLY A 131 -7.71 -10.80 9.27
C GLY A 131 -7.88 -9.71 8.20
N ASP A 132 -7.10 -8.62 8.29
CA ASP A 132 -7.22 -7.49 7.38
C ASP A 132 -6.23 -7.61 6.22
N LEU A 133 -6.71 -7.31 5.01
CA LEU A 133 -5.87 -7.17 3.83
C LEU A 133 -5.20 -5.79 3.88
N VAL A 134 -3.86 -5.78 3.88
CA VAL A 134 -3.10 -4.53 3.91
C VAL A 134 -2.61 -4.20 2.51
N LEU A 135 -2.80 -2.95 2.11
CA LEU A 135 -2.29 -2.35 0.89
C LEU A 135 -1.09 -1.48 1.27
N ILE A 136 0.07 -1.82 0.73
CA ILE A 136 1.34 -1.18 1.05
C ILE A 136 1.79 -0.38 -0.19
N PRO A 137 1.81 0.96 -0.15
CA PRO A 137 2.35 1.76 -1.23
C PRO A 137 3.78 1.34 -1.57
N GLN A 138 4.14 1.30 -2.86
CA GLN A 138 5.52 1.01 -3.28
C GLN A 138 6.55 1.90 -2.57
N THR A 139 6.17 3.15 -2.25
CA THR A 139 7.02 4.12 -1.58
C THR A 139 7.43 3.70 -0.16
N GLN A 140 6.69 2.80 0.47
CA GLN A 140 7.00 2.26 1.80
C GLN A 140 7.94 1.04 1.76
N LEU A 141 8.20 0.50 0.57
CA LEU A 141 9.07 -0.66 0.38
C LEU A 141 10.50 -0.24 0.07
N GLY A 142 11.44 -0.87 0.78
CA GLY A 142 12.85 -0.72 0.48
C GLY A 142 13.20 -1.33 -0.88
N PRO A 143 13.91 -0.61 -1.77
CA PRO A 143 14.21 -1.08 -3.14
C PRO A 143 15.15 -2.29 -3.18
N VAL A 144 15.86 -2.57 -2.08
CA VAL A 144 16.81 -3.69 -1.99
C VAL A 144 16.28 -4.79 -1.08
N CYS A 145 15.63 -4.44 0.04
CA CYS A 145 15.16 -5.45 0.99
C CYS A 145 13.76 -6.00 0.67
N GLU A 146 13.02 -5.35 -0.23
CA GLU A 146 11.65 -5.72 -0.63
C GLU A 146 10.68 -5.84 0.57
N LYS A 147 10.96 -5.09 1.63
CA LYS A 147 10.21 -5.07 2.90
C LYS A 147 9.76 -3.66 3.23
N CYS A 148 8.68 -3.55 4.00
CA CYS A 148 8.28 -2.31 4.64
C CYS A 148 9.42 -1.82 5.54
N CYS A 149 10.09 -0.74 5.14
CA CYS A 149 11.16 -0.14 5.95
C CYS A 149 11.27 1.37 5.69
N GLN A 150 11.90 2.11 6.61
CA GLN A 150 12.21 3.54 6.45
C GLN A 150 13.73 3.77 6.29
N GLY A 151 14.41 2.95 5.49
CA GLY A 151 15.85 3.03 5.27
C GLY A 151 16.64 2.12 6.22
N CYS A 152 16.38 0.81 6.13
CA CYS A 152 17.13 -0.19 6.89
C CYS A 152 18.60 -0.27 6.43
N SER A 153 19.43 -1.04 7.15
CA SER A 153 20.87 -1.16 6.89
C SER A 153 21.25 -1.53 5.46
N VAL A 154 20.36 -2.19 4.72
CA VAL A 154 20.57 -2.60 3.32
C VAL A 154 19.88 -1.69 2.30
N CYS A 155 19.06 -0.74 2.74
CA CYS A 155 18.41 0.27 1.89
C CYS A 155 18.97 1.66 2.27
N PRO A 156 20.08 2.10 1.64
CA PRO A 156 20.63 3.42 1.92
C PRO A 156 19.62 4.51 1.50
N PRO A 157 19.56 5.65 2.21
CA PRO A 157 18.78 6.79 1.75
C PRO A 157 19.36 7.26 0.41
N ILE A 158 18.58 7.13 -0.67
CA ILE A 158 19.04 7.44 -2.04
C ILE A 158 19.56 8.87 -2.07
N VAL A 159 20.85 9.12 -2.31
CA VAL A 159 21.38 10.49 -2.43
C VAL A 159 20.76 11.13 -3.69
N VAL A 160 20.02 12.25 -3.55
CA VAL A 160 19.55 12.98 -4.74
C VAL A 160 20.80 13.58 -5.38
N ASP A 161 21.18 13.07 -6.54
CA ASP A 161 22.24 13.68 -7.31
C ASP A 161 21.73 15.05 -7.82
N ALA A 162 22.21 16.12 -7.21
CA ALA A 162 21.82 17.50 -7.53
C ALA A 162 22.35 17.97 -8.89
N SER A 163 23.06 17.11 -9.64
CA SER A 163 23.77 17.49 -10.87
C SER A 163 22.88 17.64 -12.12
N ALA A 164 21.62 17.16 -12.12
CA ALA A 164 20.75 17.23 -13.30
C ALA A 164 19.98 18.56 -13.50
N ARG A 165 20.23 19.61 -12.70
CA ARG A 165 19.53 20.92 -12.83
C ARG A 165 20.30 22.03 -13.55
N ARG A 166 21.45 21.74 -14.18
CA ARG A 166 22.11 22.68 -15.11
C ARG A 166 22.07 22.07 -16.50
N HIS A 167 21.76 22.89 -17.51
CA HIS A 167 21.54 22.58 -18.93
C HIS A 167 20.06 22.54 -19.39
N SER A 168 19.33 23.62 -19.13
CA SER A 168 18.37 24.17 -20.11
C SER A 168 18.11 25.64 -19.82
N ARG A 169 19.04 26.48 -20.28
CA ARG A 169 18.76 27.87 -20.66
C ARG A 169 19.63 28.18 -21.88
N VAL A 170 19.10 27.84 -23.04
CA VAL A 170 19.46 28.40 -24.33
C VAL A 170 18.13 28.81 -24.96
N VAL A 171 17.77 30.07 -24.78
CA VAL A 171 17.57 31.14 -25.78
C VAL A 171 17.00 32.33 -25.02
#